data_AF-A0A285SXF8-F1
#
_entry.id   AF-A0A285SXF8-F1
#
_cell.length_a   1.000
_cell.length_b   1.000
_cell.length_c   1.000
_cell.angle_alpha   90.00
_cell.angle_beta   90.00
_cell.angle_gamma   90.00
#
_symmetry.space_group_name_H-M   'P 1'
#
loop_
_entity.id
_entity.type
_entity.pdbx_description
1 polymer ?
#
loop_
_entity_poly.entity_id
_entity_poly.type
_entity_poly.pdbx_seq_one_letter_code
_entity_poly.pdbx_strand_id
1 'polypeptide(L)'
;MKYVFLYLCLTLLLLVGCSSNEKEKQEEKIEQTTTETKKEEAQDGSKNKEDISYDETKLVEAVDTAKVYPEITFQNINWFFGSPDRQPYGGIWVYTSETIPSGYDDTIDWEQNDLLLLQVNDAQYVDHELEIKALQILDDNVVKIVVSIEPDEYSTDKKAARRYASVEKGQLGGKKFLVETVEGDQIDVGTEVKTSEISK
;
A
#
# COMPACT_ATOMS: atom_id res chain seq x y z
N MET A 1 52.50 15.11 3.05
CA MET A 1 52.21 16.43 2.43
C MET A 1 51.37 16.37 1.15
N LYS A 2 50.60 15.29 0.87
CA LYS A 2 49.65 15.25 -0.26
C LYS A 2 48.18 15.33 0.15
N TYR A 3 47.86 15.11 1.43
CA TYR A 3 46.48 15.11 1.93
C TYR A 3 46.05 16.42 2.61
N VAL A 4 46.99 17.36 2.82
CA VAL A 4 46.70 18.68 3.42
C VAL A 4 45.97 19.58 2.41
N PHE A 5 46.22 19.40 1.11
CA PHE A 5 45.57 20.19 0.06
C PHE A 5 44.13 19.72 -0.22
N LEU A 6 43.82 18.44 0.02
CA LEU A 6 42.48 17.89 -0.21
C LEU A 6 41.49 18.28 0.90
N TYR A 7 41.96 18.38 2.15
CA TYR A 7 41.13 18.80 3.28
C TYR A 7 40.79 20.30 3.25
N LEU A 8 41.61 21.13 2.60
CA LEU A 8 41.38 22.58 2.50
C LEU A 8 40.21 22.94 1.56
N CYS A 9 39.89 22.08 0.57
CA CYS A 9 38.78 22.33 -0.35
C CYS A 9 37.42 21.89 0.22
N LEU A 10 37.37 20.90 1.12
CA LEU A 10 36.09 20.37 1.62
C LEU A 10 35.44 21.29 2.68
N THR A 11 36.23 22.09 3.39
CA THR A 11 35.71 23.00 4.43
C THR A 11 35.13 24.31 3.89
N LEU A 12 35.26 24.60 2.59
CA LEU A 12 34.77 25.86 2.00
C LEU A 12 33.30 25.83 1.55
N LEU A 13 32.63 24.67 1.56
CA LEU A 13 31.26 24.53 1.05
C LEU A 13 30.15 24.62 2.11
N LEU A 14 30.48 24.82 3.39
CA LEU A 14 29.50 24.83 4.49
C LEU A 14 29.03 26.23 4.95
N LEU A 15 29.32 27.29 4.20
CA LEU A 15 29.04 28.68 4.64
C LEU A 15 28.19 29.53 3.68
N VAL A 16 27.30 28.93 2.88
CA VAL A 16 26.31 29.70 2.11
C VAL A 16 24.89 29.33 2.52
N GLY A 17 24.23 30.24 3.27
CA GLY A 17 22.80 30.46 3.10
C GLY A 17 21.88 30.24 4.30
N CYS A 18 22.04 31.01 5.37
CA CYS A 18 20.91 31.43 6.20
C CYS A 18 20.31 32.72 5.62
N SER A 19 19.00 32.76 5.36
CA SER A 19 18.18 34.00 5.34
C SER A 19 16.70 33.59 5.36
N SER A 20 16.07 33.54 6.53
CA SER A 20 15.43 34.64 7.29
C SER A 20 13.97 34.89 6.89
N ASN A 21 13.07 34.42 7.77
CA ASN A 21 12.03 35.18 8.47
C ASN A 21 10.93 35.90 7.64
N GLU A 22 9.66 35.50 7.77
CA GLU A 22 8.60 36.21 8.50
C GLU A 22 7.19 35.61 8.28
N LYS A 23 6.33 35.83 9.28
CA LYS A 23 4.91 35.46 9.34
C LYS A 23 4.08 36.35 8.43
N GLU A 24 3.02 35.81 7.81
CA GLU A 24 1.75 36.54 7.72
C GLU A 24 0.55 35.62 7.53
N LYS A 25 -0.60 36.12 8.01
CA LYS A 25 -1.85 35.45 8.30
C LYS A 25 -2.93 36.24 7.57
N GLN A 26 -3.73 35.64 6.69
CA GLN A 26 -5.03 36.17 6.24
C GLN A 26 -5.77 35.06 5.46
N GLU A 27 -6.83 34.44 5.96
CA GLU A 27 -8.24 34.89 6.09
C GLU A 27 -9.06 34.74 4.80
N GLU A 28 -10.30 34.30 4.99
CA GLU A 28 -11.32 33.73 4.10
C GLU A 28 -11.62 34.47 2.78
N LYS A 29 -12.15 33.73 1.80
CA LYS A 29 -13.49 34.02 1.25
C LYS A 29 -14.11 32.83 0.52
N ILE A 30 -15.18 32.29 1.10
CA ILE A 30 -16.19 31.44 0.46
C ILE A 30 -17.04 32.34 -0.44
N GLU A 31 -17.33 31.91 -1.67
CA GLU A 31 -18.35 32.54 -2.51
C GLU A 31 -19.36 31.49 -2.98
N GLN A 32 -20.44 31.38 -2.20
CA GLN A 32 -21.73 30.86 -2.66
C GLN A 32 -22.36 31.94 -3.56
N THR A 33 -22.90 31.53 -4.71
CA THR A 33 -23.93 32.33 -5.40
C THR A 33 -25.17 31.46 -5.59
N THR A 34 -26.23 31.87 -4.88
CA THR A 34 -27.63 31.42 -5.00
C THR A 34 -28.42 32.61 -5.53
N THR A 35 -29.21 32.47 -6.61
CA THR A 35 -30.50 33.18 -6.85
C THR A 35 -31.12 32.62 -8.14
N GLU A 36 -32.16 31.79 -8.09
CA GLU A 36 -33.61 32.10 -8.04
C GLU A 36 -34.18 32.93 -9.21
N THR A 37 -34.84 32.20 -10.13
CA THR A 37 -36.24 32.32 -10.62
C THR A 37 -36.86 33.70 -10.96
N LYS A 38 -37.34 33.85 -12.21
CA LYS A 38 -38.65 34.46 -12.52
C LYS A 38 -39.25 33.94 -13.85
N LYS A 39 -40.58 34.03 -13.97
CA LYS A 39 -41.55 33.17 -14.65
C LYS A 39 -42.33 33.93 -15.76
N GLU A 40 -43.12 33.18 -16.54
CA GLU A 40 -44.28 33.55 -17.41
C GLU A 40 -43.97 33.84 -18.90
N GLU A 41 -44.71 33.39 -19.93
CA GLU A 41 -45.96 32.61 -20.06
C GLU A 41 -46.15 32.02 -21.50
N ALA A 42 -47.04 31.01 -21.57
CA ALA A 42 -47.75 30.28 -22.63
C ALA A 42 -47.73 30.64 -24.16
N GLN A 43 -47.63 29.60 -25.02
CA GLN A 43 -48.68 29.07 -25.94
C GLN A 43 -48.12 27.96 -26.84
N ASP A 44 -48.62 26.71 -26.73
CA ASP A 44 -49.59 26.03 -27.61
C ASP A 44 -49.01 25.49 -28.94
N GLY A 45 -49.15 24.18 -29.18
CA GLY A 45 -48.88 23.57 -30.48
C GLY A 45 -48.28 22.15 -30.50
N SER A 46 -49.13 21.14 -30.35
CA SER A 46 -49.16 19.92 -31.18
C SER A 46 -48.04 18.84 -31.10
N LYS A 47 -48.48 17.63 -30.71
CA LYS A 47 -48.09 16.29 -31.22
C LYS A 47 -46.60 15.94 -31.37
N ASN A 48 -46.07 15.20 -30.41
CA ASN A 48 -45.70 13.78 -30.61
C ASN A 48 -45.39 13.15 -29.24
N LYS A 49 -46.30 12.35 -28.69
CA LYS A 49 -45.94 11.39 -27.64
C LYS A 49 -45.28 10.23 -28.36
N GLU A 50 -43.97 10.30 -28.54
CA GLU A 50 -43.18 9.10 -28.73
C GLU A 50 -43.30 8.31 -27.44
N ASP A 51 -44.08 7.24 -27.53
CA ASP A 51 -44.14 6.18 -26.53
C ASP A 51 -42.77 5.54 -26.51
N ILE A 52 -41.88 6.03 -25.65
CA ILE A 52 -40.62 5.37 -25.34
C ILE A 52 -41.01 4.13 -24.57
N SER A 53 -41.31 3.06 -25.32
CA SER A 53 -41.43 1.70 -24.84
C SER A 53 -40.08 1.33 -24.22
N TYR A 54 -39.95 1.55 -22.92
CA TYR A 54 -38.86 1.00 -22.13
C TYR A 54 -38.97 -0.51 -22.25
N ASP A 55 -38.02 -1.11 -22.97
CA ASP A 55 -37.86 -2.55 -23.04
C ASP A 55 -37.45 -3.02 -21.63
N GLU A 56 -38.44 -3.43 -20.83
CA GLU A 56 -38.26 -3.97 -19.47
C GLU A 56 -37.32 -5.19 -19.46
N THR A 57 -37.00 -5.79 -20.62
CA THR A 57 -36.01 -6.87 -20.71
C THR A 57 -34.55 -6.42 -20.66
N LYS A 58 -34.29 -5.09 -20.57
CA LYS A 58 -32.96 -4.50 -20.31
C LYS A 58 -32.88 -3.76 -18.98
N LEU A 59 -33.59 -4.23 -17.96
CA LEU A 59 -33.35 -3.77 -16.58
C LEU A 59 -31.96 -4.27 -16.15
N VAL A 60 -31.03 -3.33 -15.98
CA VAL A 60 -29.75 -3.60 -15.32
C VAL A 60 -30.07 -3.90 -13.86
N GLU A 61 -29.88 -5.16 -13.46
CA GLU A 61 -30.13 -5.59 -12.09
C GLU A 61 -29.14 -4.91 -11.15
N ALA A 62 -29.66 -4.31 -10.07
CA ALA A 62 -28.82 -3.76 -9.02
C ALA A 62 -28.07 -4.92 -8.35
N VAL A 63 -26.75 -4.82 -8.28
CA VAL A 63 -25.90 -5.80 -7.60
C VAL A 63 -25.83 -5.51 -6.10
N ASP A 64 -25.83 -6.56 -5.30
CA ASP A 64 -25.63 -6.47 -3.86
C ASP A 64 -24.27 -5.84 -3.53
N THR A 65 -24.23 -5.06 -2.46
CA THR A 65 -22.97 -4.47 -1.96
C THR A 65 -22.09 -5.56 -1.35
N ALA A 66 -20.82 -5.59 -1.74
CA ALA A 66 -19.83 -6.47 -1.12
C ALA A 66 -19.54 -6.09 0.34
N LYS A 67 -19.13 -7.06 1.15
CA LYS A 67 -18.71 -6.83 2.53
C LYS A 67 -17.39 -6.06 2.56
N VAL A 68 -17.35 -4.98 3.33
CA VAL A 68 -16.14 -4.19 3.59
C VAL A 68 -15.57 -4.58 4.95
N TYR A 69 -14.25 -4.80 5.01
CA TYR A 69 -13.53 -5.13 6.24
C TYR A 69 -12.73 -3.92 6.73
N PRO A 70 -12.52 -3.75 8.05
CA PRO A 70 -11.53 -2.82 8.56
C PRO A 70 -10.14 -3.16 8.01
N GLU A 71 -9.31 -2.16 7.73
CA GLU A 71 -7.99 -2.37 7.14
C GLU A 71 -6.87 -1.81 8.01
N ILE A 72 -5.74 -2.52 8.02
CA ILE A 72 -4.49 -2.07 8.60
C ILE A 72 -3.78 -1.23 7.55
N THR A 73 -3.40 0.00 7.90
CA THR A 73 -2.59 0.86 7.02
C THR A 73 -1.18 0.32 6.89
N PHE A 74 -0.65 0.31 5.67
CA PHE A 74 0.70 -0.17 5.38
C PHE A 74 1.33 0.60 4.22
N GLN A 75 2.63 0.44 4.04
CA GLN A 75 3.34 0.91 2.85
C GLN A 75 4.20 -0.21 2.26
N ASN A 76 4.03 -0.51 0.97
CA ASN A 76 4.92 -1.42 0.27
C ASN A 76 6.34 -0.82 0.22
N ILE A 77 7.35 -1.65 0.46
CA ILE A 77 8.75 -1.25 0.44
C ILE A 77 9.41 -1.71 -0.86
N ASN A 78 10.05 -0.75 -1.52
CA ASN A 78 10.90 -0.98 -2.69
C ASN A 78 12.36 -0.79 -2.28
N TRP A 79 13.17 -1.83 -2.52
CA TRP A 79 14.56 -1.87 -2.09
C TRP A 79 15.49 -1.32 -3.16
N PHE A 80 16.08 -0.14 -2.94
CA PHE A 80 16.98 0.50 -3.90
C PHE A 80 18.46 0.11 -3.74
N PHE A 81 18.89 -0.28 -2.54
CA PHE A 81 20.31 -0.56 -2.22
C PHE A 81 20.58 -2.02 -1.83
N GLY A 82 19.74 -2.92 -2.33
CA GLY A 82 19.76 -4.33 -1.94
C GLY A 82 18.74 -4.62 -0.86
N SER A 83 17.94 -5.65 -1.10
CA SER A 83 16.97 -6.19 -0.15
C SER A 83 17.63 -7.28 0.72
N PRO A 84 17.12 -7.55 1.93
CA PRO A 84 17.54 -8.69 2.73
C PRO A 84 17.53 -10.00 1.94
N ASP A 85 18.38 -10.95 2.35
CA ASP A 85 18.41 -12.28 1.75
C ASP A 85 17.04 -12.95 1.79
N ARG A 86 16.80 -13.85 0.83
CA ARG A 86 15.53 -14.58 0.75
C ARG A 86 15.47 -15.64 1.84
N GLN A 87 14.26 -15.86 2.33
CA GLN A 87 14.01 -16.95 3.26
C GLN A 87 14.07 -18.30 2.51
N PRO A 88 14.52 -19.39 3.16
CA PRO A 88 14.72 -20.68 2.48
C PRO A 88 13.41 -21.39 2.09
N TYR A 89 12.27 -21.00 2.69
CA TYR A 89 10.92 -21.50 2.38
C TYR A 89 9.97 -20.32 2.20
N GLY A 90 8.76 -20.58 1.71
CA GLY A 90 7.67 -19.59 1.68
C GLY A 90 7.12 -19.35 3.08
N GLY A 91 6.61 -18.15 3.32
CA GLY A 91 6.02 -17.84 4.60
C GLY A 91 5.63 -16.37 4.76
N ILE A 92 5.24 -16.07 5.98
CA ILE A 92 5.01 -14.72 6.46
C ILE A 92 5.90 -14.50 7.68
N TRP A 93 6.64 -13.40 7.66
CA TRP A 93 7.49 -12.98 8.78
C TRP A 93 7.07 -11.59 9.22
N VAL A 94 7.07 -11.39 10.52
CA VAL A 94 6.89 -10.09 11.16
C VAL A 94 8.17 -9.79 11.91
N TYR A 95 8.91 -8.79 11.47
CA TYR A 95 10.13 -8.33 12.10
C TYR A 95 9.88 -7.07 12.93
N THR A 96 10.57 -6.99 14.05
CA THR A 96 10.63 -5.81 14.91
C THR A 96 12.06 -5.26 14.91
N SER A 97 12.29 -4.15 15.60
CA SER A 97 13.63 -3.61 15.87
C SER A 97 14.61 -4.64 16.47
N GLU A 98 14.10 -5.65 17.16
CA GLU A 98 14.92 -6.66 17.85
C GLU A 98 15.27 -7.86 16.96
N THR A 99 14.57 -8.03 15.84
CA THR A 99 14.59 -9.28 15.08
C THR A 99 14.86 -9.11 13.58
N ILE A 100 14.98 -7.87 13.12
CA ILE A 100 15.44 -7.56 11.77
C ILE A 100 16.84 -8.16 11.51
N PRO A 101 17.11 -8.69 10.30
CA PRO A 101 18.47 -9.04 9.90
C PRO A 101 19.44 -7.85 10.04
N SER A 102 20.66 -8.13 10.49
CA SER A 102 21.68 -7.10 10.66
C SER A 102 21.97 -6.35 9.36
N GLY A 103 22.16 -5.03 9.46
CA GLY A 103 22.46 -4.17 8.32
C GLY A 103 21.23 -3.53 7.67
N TYR A 104 20.05 -3.71 8.27
CA TYR A 104 18.77 -3.17 7.80
C TYR A 104 18.07 -2.29 8.86
N ASP A 105 18.83 -1.81 9.84
CA ASP A 105 18.35 -0.98 10.94
C ASP A 105 17.81 0.39 10.46
N ASP A 106 18.25 0.90 9.31
CA ASP A 106 17.82 2.20 8.77
C ASP A 106 16.70 2.10 7.72
N THR A 107 16.00 0.96 7.65
CA THR A 107 15.07 0.68 6.53
C THR A 107 13.67 1.22 6.72
N ILE A 108 13.20 1.25 7.96
CA ILE A 108 11.94 1.86 8.37
C ILE A 108 12.14 2.56 9.72
N ASP A 109 11.19 3.40 10.11
CA ASP A 109 11.14 3.92 11.48
C ASP A 109 10.65 2.82 12.42
N TRP A 110 11.60 2.10 13.03
CA TRP A 110 11.35 0.98 13.94
C TRP A 110 10.74 1.35 15.29
N GLU A 111 10.74 2.64 15.65
CA GLU A 111 10.03 3.10 16.84
C GLU A 111 8.52 3.06 16.58
N GLN A 112 8.11 3.37 15.35
CA GLN A 112 6.71 3.51 14.95
C GLN A 112 6.16 2.31 14.17
N ASN A 113 7.02 1.48 13.57
CA ASN A 113 6.59 0.45 12.62
C ASN A 113 7.24 -0.92 12.88
N ASP A 114 6.49 -1.95 12.50
CA ASP A 114 6.97 -3.31 12.26
C ASP A 114 7.12 -3.55 10.76
N LEU A 115 7.86 -4.60 10.40
CA LEU A 115 8.10 -4.99 9.01
C LEU A 115 7.45 -6.34 8.70
N LEU A 116 6.53 -6.35 7.75
CA LEU A 116 5.95 -7.56 7.17
C LEU A 116 6.79 -8.02 5.97
N LEU A 117 7.14 -9.30 5.93
CA LEU A 117 7.61 -9.98 4.73
C LEU A 117 6.62 -11.08 4.36
N LEU A 118 6.15 -11.04 3.12
CA LEU A 118 5.43 -12.13 2.49
C LEU A 118 6.30 -12.72 1.37
N GLN A 119 6.55 -14.03 1.42
CA GLN A 119 7.24 -14.78 0.35
C GLN A 119 6.41 -15.98 -0.06
N VAL A 120 6.03 -16.04 -1.34
CA VAL A 120 5.23 -17.12 -1.90
C VAL A 120 6.16 -18.18 -2.49
N ASN A 121 6.06 -19.42 -2.01
CA ASN A 121 6.89 -20.53 -2.47
C ASN A 121 6.06 -21.56 -3.24
N ASP A 122 5.14 -21.07 -4.06
CA ASP A 122 4.47 -21.87 -5.08
C ASP A 122 5.29 -21.79 -6.37
N ALA A 123 5.53 -22.94 -6.98
CA ALA A 123 6.28 -23.04 -8.23
C ALA A 123 5.64 -22.25 -9.38
N GLN A 124 4.31 -22.05 -9.35
CA GLN A 124 3.60 -21.28 -10.38
C GLN A 124 3.92 -19.77 -10.33
N TYR A 125 4.33 -19.26 -9.16
CA TYR A 125 4.64 -17.84 -8.93
C TYR A 125 6.15 -17.57 -8.86
N VAL A 126 6.97 -18.49 -9.37
CA VAL A 126 8.39 -18.20 -9.64
C VAL A 126 8.48 -17.18 -10.77
N ASP A 127 9.39 -16.23 -10.68
CA ASP A 127 9.54 -15.12 -11.64
C ASP A 127 8.29 -14.24 -11.74
N HIS A 128 7.62 -14.04 -10.60
CA HIS A 128 6.52 -13.10 -10.47
C HIS A 128 6.86 -12.01 -9.45
N GLU A 129 6.39 -10.81 -9.74
CA GLU A 129 6.33 -9.71 -8.79
C GLU A 129 5.06 -9.85 -7.93
N LEU A 130 5.19 -9.65 -6.62
CA LEU A 130 4.06 -9.64 -5.69
C LEU A 130 3.89 -8.24 -5.15
N GLU A 131 2.67 -7.73 -5.06
CA GLU A 131 2.36 -6.46 -4.41
C GLU A 131 1.22 -6.64 -3.41
N ILE A 132 1.38 -6.14 -2.19
CA ILE A 132 0.29 -6.15 -1.20
C ILE A 132 -0.67 -5.01 -1.55
N LYS A 133 -1.95 -5.33 -1.71
CA LYS A 133 -3.01 -4.39 -2.05
C LYS A 133 -3.88 -4.02 -0.85
N ALA A 134 -4.09 -4.95 0.09
CA ALA A 134 -4.81 -4.68 1.32
C ALA A 134 -4.39 -5.60 2.47
N LEU A 135 -4.53 -5.10 3.70
CA LEU A 135 -4.43 -5.88 4.94
C LEU A 135 -5.76 -5.79 5.68
N GLN A 136 -6.64 -6.76 5.46
CA GLN A 136 -8.01 -6.74 5.97
C GLN A 136 -8.14 -7.51 7.28
N ILE A 137 -8.76 -6.90 8.29
CA ILE A 137 -9.04 -7.56 9.57
C ILE A 137 -10.33 -8.37 9.42
N LEU A 138 -10.21 -9.69 9.36
CA LEU A 138 -11.36 -10.60 9.28
C LEU A 138 -11.97 -10.88 10.65
N ASP A 139 -11.11 -10.93 11.67
CA ASP A 139 -11.40 -11.17 13.09
C ASP A 139 -10.24 -10.61 13.94
N ASP A 140 -10.40 -10.54 15.26
CA ASP A 140 -9.43 -9.96 16.21
C ASP A 140 -8.01 -10.53 16.02
N ASN A 141 -7.91 -11.81 15.65
CA ASN A 141 -6.66 -12.56 15.49
C ASN A 141 -6.36 -13.00 14.04
N VAL A 142 -7.14 -12.55 13.05
CA VAL A 142 -6.98 -12.99 11.65
C VAL A 142 -6.93 -11.81 10.71
N VAL A 143 -5.83 -11.71 9.96
CA VAL A 143 -5.64 -10.72 8.89
C VAL A 143 -5.58 -11.42 7.55
N LYS A 144 -6.39 -10.96 6.59
CA LYS A 144 -6.28 -11.32 5.19
C LYS A 144 -5.34 -10.35 4.48
N ILE A 145 -4.32 -10.88 3.84
CA ILE A 145 -3.41 -10.16 2.95
C ILE A 145 -3.93 -10.36 1.53
N VAL A 146 -4.44 -9.29 0.93
CA VAL A 146 -4.84 -9.29 -0.49
C VAL A 146 -3.65 -8.86 -1.32
N VAL A 147 -3.29 -9.63 -2.34
CA VAL A 147 -2.11 -9.39 -3.17
C VAL A 147 -2.42 -9.37 -4.66
N SER A 148 -1.66 -8.60 -5.43
CA SER A 148 -1.51 -8.81 -6.88
C SER A 148 -0.25 -9.61 -7.12
N ILE A 149 -0.29 -10.59 -8.03
CA ILE A 149 0.88 -11.34 -8.47
C ILE A 149 0.92 -11.30 -10.00
N GLU A 150 1.98 -10.72 -10.54
CA GLU A 150 2.13 -10.50 -11.99
C GLU A 150 3.48 -11.04 -12.46
N PRO A 151 3.58 -11.58 -13.69
CA PRO A 151 4.86 -12.03 -14.23
C PRO A 151 5.91 -10.92 -14.20
N ASP A 152 7.11 -11.22 -13.70
CA ASP A 152 8.26 -10.31 -13.74
C ASP A 152 9.03 -10.55 -15.05
N GLU A 153 8.73 -9.74 -16.06
CA GLU A 153 9.38 -9.83 -17.37
C GLU A 153 10.84 -9.36 -17.37
N TYR A 154 11.31 -8.74 -16.28
CA TYR A 154 12.63 -8.13 -16.18
C TYR A 154 13.62 -8.96 -15.37
N SER A 155 13.14 -9.86 -14.52
CA SER A 155 14.01 -10.76 -13.76
C SER A 155 14.52 -11.92 -14.62
N THR A 156 15.84 -12.11 -14.64
CA THR A 156 16.49 -13.28 -15.23
C THR A 156 16.69 -14.42 -14.23
N ASP A 157 16.40 -14.17 -12.95
CA ASP A 157 16.70 -15.08 -11.86
C ASP A 157 15.42 -15.72 -11.34
N LYS A 158 15.34 -17.07 -11.45
CA LYS A 158 14.28 -17.93 -10.93
C LYS A 158 14.09 -17.77 -9.43
N LYS A 159 13.30 -16.79 -9.02
CA LYS A 159 13.12 -16.40 -7.63
C LYS A 159 11.65 -16.42 -7.26
N ALA A 160 11.37 -16.85 -6.03
CA ALA A 160 10.06 -16.79 -5.42
C ALA A 160 9.51 -15.36 -5.40
N ALA A 161 8.21 -15.16 -5.65
CA ALA A 161 7.59 -13.86 -5.47
C ALA A 161 7.67 -13.42 -3.99
N ARG A 162 8.07 -12.17 -3.72
CA ARG A 162 8.10 -11.63 -2.36
C ARG A 162 7.80 -10.13 -2.31
N ARG A 163 7.28 -9.67 -1.18
CA ARG A 163 7.14 -8.24 -0.88
C ARG A 163 7.37 -7.96 0.59
N TYR A 164 7.94 -6.79 0.86
CA TYR A 164 8.02 -6.21 2.19
C TYR A 164 7.03 -5.07 2.32
N ALA A 165 6.46 -4.89 3.51
CA ALA A 165 5.64 -3.73 3.83
C ALA A 165 5.91 -3.25 5.25
N SER A 166 5.97 -1.93 5.44
CA SER A 166 5.93 -1.33 6.78
C SER A 166 4.49 -1.25 7.26
N VAL A 167 4.29 -1.54 8.54
CA VAL A 167 2.98 -1.51 9.20
C VAL A 167 3.16 -0.85 10.56
N GLU A 168 2.17 -0.11 11.04
CA GLU A 168 2.20 0.46 12.39
C GLU A 168 2.49 -0.62 13.44
N LYS A 169 3.36 -0.28 14.39
CA LYS A 169 3.89 -1.20 15.39
C LYS A 169 2.76 -1.85 16.21
N GLY A 170 2.87 -3.16 16.41
CA GLY A 170 1.93 -3.95 17.19
C GLY A 170 0.65 -4.37 16.45
N GLN A 171 0.42 -3.89 15.22
CA GLN A 171 -0.77 -4.28 14.44
C GLN A 171 -0.69 -5.72 13.90
N LEU A 172 0.50 -6.35 13.85
CA LEU A 172 0.69 -7.68 13.28
C LEU A 172 0.99 -8.78 14.30
N GLY A 173 1.45 -8.41 15.50
CA GLY A 173 1.88 -9.36 16.53
C GLY A 173 0.77 -10.32 16.96
N GLY A 174 1.08 -11.62 17.00
CA GLY A 174 0.14 -12.67 17.41
C GLY A 174 -1.00 -12.97 16.43
N LYS A 175 -1.05 -12.30 15.27
CA LYS A 175 -2.09 -12.54 14.27
C LYS A 175 -1.79 -13.74 13.39
N LYS A 176 -2.85 -14.40 12.94
CA LYS A 176 -2.83 -15.40 11.89
C LYS A 176 -3.11 -14.73 10.54
N PHE A 177 -2.57 -15.29 9.48
CA PHE A 177 -2.68 -14.69 8.16
C PHE A 177 -3.33 -15.65 7.17
N LEU A 178 -4.17 -15.09 6.30
CA LEU A 178 -4.67 -15.72 5.08
C LEU A 178 -4.21 -14.87 3.90
N VAL A 179 -3.79 -15.50 2.80
CA VAL A 179 -3.34 -14.78 1.60
C VAL A 179 -4.25 -15.13 0.44
N GLU A 180 -4.71 -14.09 -0.25
CA GLU A 180 -5.66 -14.18 -1.36
C GLU A 180 -5.22 -13.23 -2.47
N THR A 181 -5.37 -13.63 -3.74
CA THR A 181 -5.16 -12.71 -4.86
C THR A 181 -6.31 -11.70 -4.94
N VAL A 182 -6.15 -10.64 -5.73
CA VAL A 182 -7.24 -9.67 -6.00
C VAL A 182 -8.44 -10.32 -6.73
N GLU A 183 -8.21 -11.45 -7.40
CA GLU A 183 -9.25 -12.26 -8.05
C GLU A 183 -9.99 -13.20 -7.08
N GLY A 184 -9.49 -13.36 -5.86
CA GLY A 184 -10.09 -14.22 -4.83
C GLY A 184 -9.45 -15.60 -4.67
N ASP A 185 -8.35 -15.87 -5.38
CA ASP A 185 -7.68 -17.17 -5.30
C ASP A 185 -6.82 -17.25 -4.04
N GLN A 186 -7.03 -18.31 -3.24
CA GLN A 186 -6.23 -18.53 -2.03
C GLN A 186 -4.83 -18.99 -2.40
N ILE A 187 -3.81 -18.34 -1.82
CA ILE A 187 -2.41 -18.68 -2.03
C ILE A 187 -1.89 -19.44 -0.80
N ASP A 188 -1.32 -20.63 -1.02
CA ASP A 188 -0.55 -21.30 0.00
C ASP A 188 0.86 -20.70 0.07
N VAL A 189 1.13 -20.03 1.19
CA VAL A 189 2.42 -19.40 1.46
C VAL A 189 3.24 -20.21 2.47
N GLY A 190 2.80 -21.41 2.82
CA GLY A 190 3.36 -22.24 3.88
C GLY A 190 2.58 -22.13 5.19
N THR A 191 2.70 -23.16 6.03
CA THR A 191 1.89 -23.33 7.25
C THR A 191 2.43 -22.61 8.48
N GLU A 192 3.61 -21.98 8.40
CA GLU A 192 4.26 -21.36 9.55
C GLU A 192 4.34 -19.84 9.35
N VAL A 193 3.50 -19.11 10.09
CA VAL A 193 3.74 -17.69 10.36
C VAL A 193 4.89 -17.64 11.35
N LYS A 194 6.05 -17.18 10.89
CA LYS A 194 7.23 -17.04 11.75
C LYS A 194 7.25 -15.62 12.25
N THR A 195 6.48 -15.40 13.31
CA THR A 195 6.81 -14.31 14.21
C THR A 195 8.19 -14.66 14.77
N SER A 196 9.12 -13.72 14.68
CA SER A 196 10.38 -13.83 15.40
C SER A 196 10.09 -13.62 16.89
N GLU A 197 9.25 -14.44 17.50
CA GLU A 197 9.15 -14.49 18.93
C GLU A 197 10.42 -15.15 19.42
N ILE A 198 11.29 -14.35 20.03
CA ILE A 198 12.36 -14.85 20.87
C ILE A 198 11.67 -15.74 21.90
N SER A 199 11.91 -17.05 21.83
CA SER A 199 11.58 -17.95 22.92
C SER A 199 12.22 -17.37 24.18
N LYS A 200 11.40 -16.88 25.10
CA LYS A 200 11.85 -16.46 26.43
C LYS A 200 12.52 -17.61 27.17
#